data_AF-A0A0J1BAN7-F1
#
_entry.id   AF-A0A0J1BAN7-F1
#
_cell.length_a   1.000
_cell.length_b   1.000
_cell.length_c   1.000
_cell.angle_alpha   90.00
_cell.angle_beta   90.00
_cell.angle_gamma   90.00
#
_symmetry.space_group_name_H-M   'P 1'
#
loop_
_entity.id
_entity.type
_entity.pdbx_description
1 polymer ?
#
loop_
_entity_poly.entity_id
_entity_poly.type
_entity_poly.pdbx_seq_one_letter_code
_entity_poly.pdbx_strand_id
1 'polypeptide(L)'
;MSVLNRCVLNRCVVSLSLPAFLLVVVAASSSVQAQDAATAKPATVDVFGAGSLEVPASFKKATPRSRIIEHEFSVQEGEGDDAPSARVTMMAAGGDVKANIDRWENQFSGSDKKIGETEEKKQGDWQTHVIEISGNFSETMGGGPFSGGRVVKREDYGMLGAILVHPEGRKYFVKMIGPRSLIESNRDAFKKMIASIGE
;
A
#
# COMPACT_ATOMS: atom_id res chain seq x y z
N MET A 1 -88.05 -28.65 36.49
CA MET A 1 -87.75 -28.56 37.94
C MET A 1 -86.24 -28.36 38.04
N SER A 2 -85.61 -27.28 38.52
CA SER A 2 -85.96 -26.13 39.37
C SER A 2 -85.05 -24.98 38.92
N VAL A 3 -85.54 -23.86 38.36
CA VAL A 3 -85.82 -22.55 38.98
C VAL A 3 -84.71 -21.96 39.90
N LEU A 4 -84.40 -20.69 39.60
CA LEU A 4 -83.84 -19.57 40.40
C LEU A 4 -82.31 -19.36 40.42
N ASN A 5 -81.77 -18.15 40.59
CA ASN A 5 -82.10 -16.74 40.27
C ASN A 5 -80.99 -15.90 40.96
N ARG A 6 -80.62 -14.75 40.36
CA ARG A 6 -80.02 -13.54 40.99
C ARG A 6 -78.61 -13.64 41.61
N CYS A 7 -77.60 -12.88 41.15
CA CYS A 7 -77.40 -11.42 41.20
C CYS A 7 -76.97 -10.92 42.60
N VAL A 8 -75.69 -10.58 42.79
CA VAL A 8 -75.21 -9.48 43.66
C VAL A 8 -73.87 -8.91 43.13
N LEU A 9 -73.83 -7.58 43.11
CA LEU A 9 -72.76 -6.65 42.75
C LEU A 9 -71.52 -6.64 43.67
N ASN A 10 -70.50 -5.92 43.18
CA ASN A 10 -69.58 -5.03 43.91
C ASN A 10 -68.35 -5.63 44.60
N ARG A 11 -67.16 -5.35 44.04
CA ARG A 11 -66.29 -4.26 44.52
C ARG A 11 -64.99 -4.12 43.71
N CYS A 12 -64.70 -2.88 43.34
CA CYS A 12 -63.40 -2.36 42.93
C CYS A 12 -62.23 -2.92 43.75
N VAL A 13 -61.18 -3.38 43.09
CA VAL A 13 -59.80 -3.05 43.47
C VAL A 13 -59.00 -2.85 42.18
N VAL A 14 -58.63 -1.59 41.94
CA VAL A 14 -57.62 -1.19 40.95
C VAL A 14 -56.27 -1.51 41.58
N SER A 15 -55.49 -2.37 40.94
CA SER A 15 -54.06 -2.53 41.24
C SER A 15 -53.28 -2.42 39.93
N LEU A 16 -52.77 -1.21 39.67
CA LEU A 16 -51.74 -0.94 38.67
C LEU A 16 -50.48 -1.75 39.04
N SER A 17 -50.09 -2.71 38.20
CA SER A 17 -48.73 -3.25 38.18
C SER A 17 -48.06 -2.84 36.87
N LEU A 18 -47.04 -1.98 36.98
CA LEU A 18 -46.21 -1.49 35.89
C LEU A 18 -45.60 -2.66 35.08
N PRO A 19 -45.58 -2.61 33.73
CA PRO A 19 -44.77 -3.53 32.96
C PRO A 19 -43.28 -3.16 33.10
N ALA A 20 -42.47 -4.11 33.57
CA ALA A 20 -41.03 -4.00 33.59
C ALA A 20 -40.51 -3.85 32.15
N PHE A 21 -40.02 -2.65 31.82
CA PHE A 21 -39.40 -2.34 30.54
C PHE A 21 -38.03 -3.04 30.50
N LEU A 22 -37.93 -4.12 29.73
CA LEU A 22 -36.66 -4.81 29.49
C LEU A 22 -35.79 -3.93 28.60
N LEU A 23 -34.84 -3.23 29.21
CA LEU A 23 -33.89 -2.35 28.54
C LEU A 23 -32.81 -3.22 27.87
N VAL A 24 -32.96 -3.48 26.57
CA VAL A 24 -31.92 -4.13 25.75
C VAL A 24 -30.82 -3.10 25.52
N VAL A 25 -29.71 -3.24 26.24
CA VAL A 25 -28.48 -2.47 26.00
C VAL A 25 -27.83 -3.03 24.73
N VAL A 26 -27.98 -2.32 23.61
CA VAL A 26 -27.15 -2.54 22.41
C VAL A 26 -25.76 -2.00 22.73
N ALA A 27 -24.83 -2.90 23.07
CA ALA A 27 -23.42 -2.56 23.15
C ALA A 27 -22.89 -2.29 21.74
N ALA A 28 -22.80 -1.01 21.37
CA ALA A 28 -22.04 -0.58 20.21
C ALA A 28 -20.58 -0.97 20.45
N SER A 29 -20.12 -2.01 19.75
CA SER A 29 -18.70 -2.38 19.73
C SER A 29 -17.95 -1.28 18.99
N SER A 30 -17.39 -0.36 19.74
CA SER A 30 -16.54 0.70 19.21
C SER A 30 -15.29 0.09 18.60
N SER A 31 -15.08 0.41 17.32
CA SER A 31 -13.82 0.45 16.58
C SER A 31 -12.54 0.35 17.44
N VAL A 32 -12.02 -0.86 17.62
CA VAL A 32 -10.65 -1.13 18.09
C VAL A 32 -9.90 -1.78 16.94
N GLN A 33 -9.47 -1.01 15.94
CA GLN A 33 -8.48 -1.49 14.95
C GLN A 33 -7.89 -0.41 14.03
N ALA A 34 -8.13 0.88 14.29
CA ALA A 34 -7.36 1.96 13.65
C ALA A 34 -5.95 2.17 14.25
N GLN A 35 -5.53 1.34 15.21
CA GLN A 35 -4.27 1.53 15.95
C GLN A 35 -3.11 0.62 15.53
N ASP A 36 -3.31 -0.41 14.69
CA ASP A 36 -2.22 -1.29 14.30
C ASP A 36 -1.28 -0.70 13.24
N ALA A 37 -1.70 0.35 12.53
CA ALA A 37 -0.85 1.05 11.57
C ALA A 37 0.19 1.99 12.21
N ALA A 38 0.01 2.37 13.48
CA ALA A 38 0.81 3.40 14.15
C ALA A 38 2.03 2.86 14.93
N THR A 39 2.22 1.53 15.01
CA THR A 39 3.23 0.91 15.89
C THR A 39 4.18 -0.06 15.21
N ALA A 40 4.07 -0.27 13.89
CA ALA A 40 5.05 -1.05 13.15
C ALA A 40 6.36 -0.26 13.06
N LYS A 41 7.48 -0.89 13.42
CA LYS A 41 8.80 -0.27 13.28
C LYS A 41 9.18 -0.22 11.78
N PRO A 42 9.86 0.84 11.32
CA PRO A 42 10.49 0.86 10.01
C PRO A 42 11.36 -0.38 9.81
N ALA A 43 11.33 -0.94 8.60
CA ALA A 43 12.22 -2.04 8.25
C ALA A 43 13.48 -1.45 7.60
N THR A 44 14.66 -1.93 7.99
CA THR A 44 15.92 -1.52 7.35
C THR A 44 16.29 -2.52 6.25
N VAL A 45 16.65 -2.01 5.08
CA VAL A 45 17.19 -2.80 3.96
C VAL A 45 18.64 -2.43 3.74
N ASP A 46 19.54 -3.40 3.85
CA ASP A 46 20.95 -3.23 3.48
C ASP A 46 21.08 -3.09 1.96
N VAL A 47 21.90 -2.12 1.53
CA VAL A 47 22.26 -1.93 0.13
C VAL A 47 23.77 -2.10 0.01
N PHE A 48 24.16 -3.26 -0.53
CA PHE A 48 25.56 -3.59 -0.84
C PHE A 48 26.53 -3.63 0.35
N GLY A 49 26.04 -3.72 1.59
CA GLY A 49 26.86 -3.61 2.81
C GLY A 49 27.45 -2.21 3.03
N ALA A 50 26.99 -1.20 2.30
CA ALA A 50 27.60 0.13 2.24
C ALA A 50 26.63 1.28 2.51
N GLY A 51 25.34 0.97 2.63
CA GLY A 51 24.28 1.91 2.98
C GLY A 51 23.00 1.15 3.33
N SER A 52 22.02 1.86 3.86
CA SER A 52 20.74 1.25 4.22
C SER A 52 19.56 2.13 3.85
N LEU A 53 18.42 1.51 3.56
CA LEU A 53 17.16 2.19 3.35
C LEU A 53 16.22 1.93 4.54
N GLU A 54 15.70 3.02 5.11
CA GLU A 54 14.65 2.99 6.12
C GLU A 54 13.27 2.91 5.45
N VAL A 55 12.76 1.70 5.33
CA VAL A 55 11.48 1.40 4.69
C VAL A 55 10.33 1.83 5.59
N PRO A 56 9.38 2.65 5.10
CA PRO A 56 8.25 3.12 5.90
C PRO A 56 7.47 1.97 6.54
N ALA A 57 7.02 2.16 7.78
CA ALA A 57 6.22 1.18 8.50
C ALA A 57 4.92 0.77 7.78
N SER A 58 4.38 1.66 6.94
CA SER A 58 3.21 1.39 6.09
C SER A 58 3.49 0.41 4.96
N PHE A 59 4.76 0.12 4.64
CA PHE A 59 5.14 -0.78 3.56
C PHE A 59 5.30 -2.18 4.16
N LYS A 60 4.32 -3.03 3.90
CA LYS A 60 4.29 -4.39 4.46
C LYS A 60 5.19 -5.31 3.65
N LYS A 61 6.09 -6.04 4.30
CA LYS A 61 6.99 -6.99 3.61
C LYS A 61 6.18 -8.05 2.86
N ALA A 62 6.59 -8.35 1.64
CA ALA A 62 5.98 -9.34 0.77
C ALA A 62 7.04 -10.32 0.25
N THR A 63 6.61 -11.52 -0.14
CA THR A 63 7.49 -12.52 -0.75
C THR A 63 7.82 -12.10 -2.19
N PRO A 64 9.10 -12.01 -2.58
CA PRO A 64 9.49 -11.66 -3.94
C PRO A 64 8.89 -12.58 -5.00
N ARG A 65 8.28 -12.00 -6.04
CA ARG A 65 7.70 -12.78 -7.17
C ARG A 65 8.75 -13.30 -8.15
N SER A 66 9.99 -12.86 -8.04
CA SER A 66 11.11 -13.25 -8.88
C SER A 66 12.39 -13.32 -8.06
N ARG A 67 13.30 -14.25 -8.41
CA ARG A 67 14.56 -14.47 -7.68
C ARG A 67 15.57 -13.33 -7.82
N ILE A 68 15.40 -12.45 -8.81
CA ILE A 68 16.24 -11.25 -8.97
C ILE A 68 15.85 -10.15 -7.99
N ILE A 69 14.66 -10.22 -7.40
CA ILE A 69 14.18 -9.21 -6.47
C ILE A 69 14.65 -9.61 -5.07
N GLU A 70 15.49 -8.76 -4.48
CA GLU A 70 16.09 -8.98 -3.18
C GLU A 70 15.09 -8.68 -2.06
N HIS A 71 14.34 -7.58 -2.21
CA HIS A 71 13.27 -7.21 -1.28
C HIS A 71 12.01 -6.79 -2.02
N GLU A 72 10.87 -7.21 -1.48
CA GLU A 72 9.55 -6.83 -1.97
C GLU A 72 8.68 -6.38 -0.80
N PHE A 73 7.93 -5.30 -1.02
CA PHE A 73 6.93 -4.79 -0.09
C PHE A 73 5.63 -4.48 -0.84
N SER A 74 4.53 -4.43 -0.10
CA SER A 74 3.22 -4.02 -0.57
C SER A 74 2.74 -2.81 0.22
N VAL A 75 2.17 -1.85 -0.50
CA VAL A 75 1.45 -0.72 0.05
C VAL A 75 0.00 -0.88 -0.35
N GLN A 76 -0.92 -0.78 0.60
CA GLN A 76 -2.35 -0.96 0.37
C GLN A 76 -3.11 0.24 0.90
N GLU A 77 -4.18 0.61 0.21
CA GLU A 77 -5.17 1.57 0.70
C GLU A 77 -6.47 0.81 1.03
N GLY A 78 -6.79 0.72 2.32
CA GLY A 78 -7.94 -0.05 2.81
C GLY A 78 -7.59 -1.47 3.28
N GLU A 79 -8.64 -2.25 3.56
CA GLU A 79 -8.56 -3.61 4.09
C GLU A 79 -9.08 -4.64 3.07
N GLY A 80 -8.63 -5.89 3.22
CA GLY A 80 -9.03 -7.01 2.36
C GLY A 80 -8.13 -7.21 1.14
N ASP A 81 -8.27 -8.38 0.51
CA ASP A 81 -7.41 -8.79 -0.61
C ASP A 81 -7.69 -8.00 -1.90
N ASP A 82 -8.86 -7.39 -2.00
CA ASP A 82 -9.28 -6.57 -3.15
C ASP A 82 -8.87 -5.09 -3.03
N ALA A 83 -8.24 -4.71 -1.90
CA ALA A 83 -7.79 -3.35 -1.69
C ALA A 83 -6.77 -2.93 -2.78
N PRO A 84 -6.88 -1.70 -3.33
CA PRO A 84 -5.87 -1.15 -4.23
C PRO A 84 -4.49 -1.27 -3.62
N SER A 85 -3.56 -1.88 -4.37
CA SER A 85 -2.22 -2.15 -3.88
C SER A 85 -1.14 -1.72 -4.87
N ALA A 86 -0.05 -1.19 -4.32
CA ALA A 86 1.18 -0.91 -5.02
C ALA A 86 2.26 -1.87 -4.54
N ARG A 87 3.13 -2.26 -5.47
CA ARG A 87 4.24 -3.17 -5.25
C ARG A 87 5.54 -2.38 -5.23
N VAL A 88 6.32 -2.54 -4.18
CA VAL A 88 7.66 -1.96 -4.03
C VAL A 88 8.68 -3.08 -4.21
N THR A 89 9.60 -2.91 -5.14
CA THR A 89 10.67 -3.89 -5.44
C THR A 89 12.02 -3.23 -5.31
N MET A 90 12.97 -3.99 -4.76
CA MET A 90 14.35 -3.56 -4.54
C MET A 90 15.31 -4.63 -5.02
N MET A 91 16.30 -4.26 -5.81
CA MET A 91 17.29 -5.19 -6.37
C MET A 91 18.52 -4.48 -6.93
N ALA A 92 19.65 -5.20 -6.97
CA ALA A 92 20.81 -4.79 -7.72
C ALA A 92 20.49 -4.59 -9.21
N ALA A 93 21.22 -3.65 -9.81
CA ALA A 93 21.00 -3.20 -11.17
C ALA A 93 22.30 -3.02 -11.95
N GLY A 94 22.19 -3.20 -13.27
CA GLY A 94 23.24 -2.92 -14.23
C GLY A 94 22.84 -1.84 -15.24
N GLY A 95 23.74 -1.57 -16.18
CA GLY A 95 23.53 -0.60 -17.26
C GLY A 95 23.68 0.86 -16.84
N ASP A 96 23.39 1.74 -17.78
CA ASP A 96 23.46 3.19 -17.63
C ASP A 96 22.19 3.79 -17.00
N VAL A 97 22.32 4.88 -16.24
CA VAL A 97 21.18 5.53 -15.55
C VAL A 97 20.14 6.01 -16.55
N LYS A 98 20.55 6.77 -17.58
CA LYS A 98 19.64 7.33 -18.58
C LYS A 98 18.96 6.21 -19.37
N ALA A 99 19.71 5.21 -19.82
CA ALA A 99 19.15 4.08 -20.55
C ALA A 99 18.10 3.30 -19.73
N ASN A 100 18.28 3.21 -18.42
CA ASN A 100 17.31 2.59 -17.52
C ASN A 100 16.04 3.44 -17.35
N ILE A 101 16.19 4.76 -17.20
CA ILE A 101 15.05 5.71 -17.13
C ILE A 101 14.24 5.67 -18.43
N ASP A 102 14.91 5.80 -19.58
CA ASP A 102 14.27 5.71 -20.90
C ASP A 102 13.50 4.39 -21.05
N ARG A 103 14.06 3.27 -20.55
CA ARG A 103 13.35 1.98 -20.55
C ARG A 103 12.09 2.02 -19.69
N TRP A 104 12.16 2.59 -18.49
CA TRP A 104 11.01 2.69 -17.60
C TRP A 104 9.90 3.56 -18.18
N GLU A 105 10.25 4.70 -18.78
CA GLU A 105 9.30 5.56 -19.50
C GLU A 105 8.60 4.80 -20.61
N ASN A 106 9.32 3.96 -21.35
CA ASN A 106 8.75 3.14 -22.43
C ASN A 106 7.84 1.99 -21.93
N GLN A 107 7.81 1.70 -20.62
CA GLN A 107 6.81 0.79 -20.05
C GLN A 107 5.43 1.47 -19.91
N PHE A 108 5.38 2.81 -20.02
CA PHE A 108 4.16 3.59 -19.92
C PHE A 108 3.74 4.15 -21.28
N SER A 109 2.42 4.15 -21.51
CA SER A 109 1.76 4.63 -22.72
C SER A 109 0.43 5.31 -22.36
N GLY A 110 -0.35 5.73 -23.34
CA GLY A 110 -1.64 6.39 -23.13
C GLY A 110 -1.55 7.90 -23.36
N SER A 111 -2.68 8.51 -23.72
CA SER A 111 -2.78 9.95 -23.97
C SER A 111 -2.61 10.79 -22.70
N ASP A 112 -2.85 10.18 -21.54
CA ASP A 112 -2.66 10.75 -20.21
C ASP A 112 -1.29 10.44 -19.61
N LYS A 113 -0.37 9.87 -20.41
CA LYS A 113 1.00 9.59 -19.98
C LYS A 113 1.67 10.88 -19.52
N LYS A 114 2.24 10.86 -18.31
CA LYS A 114 3.06 11.96 -17.78
C LYS A 114 4.39 11.39 -17.33
N ILE A 115 5.45 12.13 -17.63
CA ILE A 115 6.81 11.86 -17.19
C ILE A 115 7.23 13.07 -16.37
N GLY A 116 7.56 12.86 -15.09
CA GLY A 116 8.14 13.88 -14.25
C GLY A 116 9.62 14.09 -14.56
N GLU A 117 10.15 15.25 -14.16
CA GLU A 117 11.60 15.48 -14.21
C GLU A 117 12.33 14.47 -13.31
N THR A 118 13.52 14.06 -13.73
CA THR A 118 14.38 13.22 -12.90
C THR A 118 15.06 14.10 -11.85
N GLU A 119 14.73 13.87 -10.58
CA GLU A 119 15.39 14.52 -9.46
C GLU A 119 16.73 13.84 -9.17
N GLU A 120 17.82 14.57 -9.34
CA GLU A 120 19.16 14.10 -9.03
C GLU A 120 19.66 14.71 -7.71
N LYS A 121 20.04 13.86 -6.75
CA LYS A 121 20.53 14.30 -5.44
C LYS A 121 21.69 13.45 -4.95
N LYS A 122 22.71 14.10 -4.41
CA LYS A 122 23.76 13.44 -3.63
C LYS A 122 23.25 13.22 -2.20
N GLN A 123 23.26 11.98 -1.75
CA GLN A 123 22.85 11.55 -0.40
C GLN A 123 24.04 10.82 0.23
N GLY A 124 24.75 11.47 1.14
CA GLY A 124 26.06 10.97 1.61
C GLY A 124 27.02 10.78 0.41
N ASP A 125 27.57 9.59 0.27
CA ASP A 125 28.43 9.22 -0.86
C ASP A 125 27.67 8.71 -2.10
N TRP A 126 26.35 8.52 -1.98
CA TRP A 126 25.53 7.98 -3.06
C TRP A 126 24.97 9.08 -3.95
N GLN A 127 24.90 8.81 -5.25
CA GLN A 127 24.11 9.61 -6.18
C GLN A 127 22.75 8.93 -6.37
N THR A 128 21.66 9.69 -6.21
CA THR A 128 20.29 9.20 -6.39
C THR A 128 19.63 9.89 -7.57
N HIS A 129 18.87 9.13 -8.36
CA HIS A 129 18.01 9.63 -9.43
C HIS A 129 16.59 9.14 -9.16
N VAL A 130 15.64 10.04 -8.95
CA VAL A 130 14.24 9.70 -8.67
C VAL A 130 13.35 10.26 -9.77
N ILE A 131 12.50 9.41 -10.35
CA ILE A 131 11.55 9.78 -11.39
C ILE A 131 10.16 9.29 -11.04
N GLU A 132 9.16 10.06 -11.46
CA GLU A 132 7.76 9.66 -11.42
C GLU A 132 7.18 9.58 -12.82
N ILE A 133 6.42 8.52 -13.09
CA ILE A 133 5.79 8.27 -14.39
C ILE A 133 4.37 7.80 -14.14
N SER A 134 3.41 8.30 -14.91
CA SER A 134 2.01 7.82 -14.86
C SER A 134 1.46 7.54 -16.25
N GLY A 135 0.47 6.66 -16.34
CA GLY A 135 -0.21 6.29 -17.59
C GLY A 135 -0.60 4.81 -17.59
N ASN A 136 -0.76 4.25 -18.79
CA ASN A 136 -1.02 2.83 -18.97
C ASN A 136 0.28 2.03 -18.89
N PHE A 137 0.43 1.27 -17.81
CA PHE A 137 1.62 0.47 -17.52
C PHE A 137 1.57 -0.89 -18.22
N SER A 138 2.64 -1.25 -18.92
CA SER A 138 2.83 -2.57 -19.52
C SER A 138 3.53 -3.50 -18.53
N GLU A 139 2.74 -4.30 -17.82
CA GLU A 139 3.22 -5.27 -16.84
C GLU A 139 3.55 -6.60 -17.54
N THR A 140 4.81 -7.03 -17.49
CA THR A 140 5.19 -8.37 -17.97
C THR A 140 4.93 -9.41 -16.89
N MET A 141 4.01 -10.33 -17.17
CA MET A 141 3.61 -11.44 -16.30
C MET A 141 4.19 -12.75 -16.81
N GLY A 142 4.94 -13.43 -15.94
CA GLY A 142 5.65 -14.66 -16.28
C GLY A 142 6.91 -14.39 -17.14
N GLY A 143 7.82 -15.36 -17.15
CA GLY A 143 9.15 -15.20 -17.74
C GLY A 143 10.10 -14.34 -16.90
N GLY A 144 11.40 -14.48 -17.15
CA GLY A 144 12.41 -13.61 -16.57
C GLY A 144 12.42 -12.22 -17.24
N PRO A 145 13.08 -11.22 -16.64
CA PRO A 145 13.14 -9.84 -17.14
C PRO A 145 13.69 -9.70 -18.58
N PHE A 146 14.29 -10.76 -19.13
CA PHE A 146 14.83 -10.82 -20.48
C PHE A 146 14.29 -11.97 -21.35
N SER A 147 13.40 -12.82 -20.82
CA SER A 147 12.97 -14.03 -21.55
C SER A 147 11.61 -13.91 -22.23
N GLY A 148 11.03 -12.69 -22.27
CA GLY A 148 9.65 -12.47 -22.70
C GLY A 148 8.63 -13.05 -21.72
N GLY A 149 7.40 -12.54 -21.80
CA GLY A 149 6.28 -12.90 -20.93
C GLY A 149 4.98 -12.32 -21.46
N ARG A 150 3.84 -12.69 -20.86
CA ARG A 150 2.55 -12.11 -21.24
C ARG A 150 2.51 -10.66 -20.77
N VAL A 151 2.31 -9.72 -21.68
CA VAL A 151 2.12 -8.31 -21.31
C VAL A 151 0.65 -8.06 -20.96
N VAL A 152 0.41 -7.56 -19.75
CA VAL A 152 -0.88 -7.09 -19.27
C VAL A 152 -0.82 -5.57 -19.17
N LYS A 153 -1.78 -4.88 -19.81
CA LYS A 153 -1.90 -3.43 -19.68
C LYS A 153 -2.69 -3.10 -18.41
N ARG A 154 -2.09 -2.28 -17.55
CA ARG A 154 -2.71 -1.71 -16.35
C ARG A 154 -3.02 -0.25 -16.62
N GLU A 155 -4.29 0.10 -16.69
CA GLU A 155 -4.74 1.47 -16.89
C GLU A 155 -4.64 2.27 -15.58
N ASP A 156 -4.48 3.59 -15.68
CA ASP A 156 -4.41 4.50 -14.52
C ASP A 156 -3.36 4.10 -13.46
N TYR A 157 -2.17 3.69 -13.93
CA TYR A 157 -1.07 3.32 -13.05
C TYR A 157 -0.02 4.44 -12.97
N GLY A 158 0.78 4.35 -11.92
CA GLY A 158 1.97 5.18 -11.71
C GLY A 158 3.18 4.34 -11.33
N MET A 159 4.34 4.97 -11.40
CA MET A 159 5.59 4.48 -10.85
C MET A 159 6.38 5.61 -10.22
N LEU A 160 6.88 5.36 -9.01
CA LEU A 160 8.06 6.04 -8.46
C LEU A 160 9.26 5.10 -8.63
N GLY A 161 10.25 5.53 -9.40
CA GLY A 161 11.47 4.79 -9.64
C GLY A 161 12.67 5.54 -9.10
N ALA A 162 13.57 4.83 -8.42
CA ALA A 162 14.84 5.36 -7.96
C ALA A 162 16.00 4.47 -8.44
N ILE A 163 17.09 5.13 -8.84
CA ILE A 163 18.39 4.50 -9.09
C ILE A 163 19.37 5.08 -8.07
N LEU A 164 19.88 4.22 -7.19
CA LEU A 164 20.91 4.55 -6.21
C LEU A 164 22.26 4.10 -6.79
N VAL A 165 23.20 5.03 -6.94
CA VAL A 165 24.52 4.78 -7.53
C VAL A 165 25.56 4.90 -6.43
N HIS A 166 26.19 3.77 -6.12
CA HIS A 166 27.33 3.70 -5.21
C HIS A 166 28.57 4.34 -5.86
N PRO A 167 29.51 4.91 -5.09
CA PRO A 167 30.79 5.44 -5.61
C PRO A 167 31.58 4.47 -6.50
N GLU A 168 31.48 3.17 -6.23
CA GLU A 168 32.12 2.11 -7.04
C GLU A 168 31.36 1.78 -8.34
N GLY A 169 30.32 2.54 -8.69
CA GLY A 169 29.54 2.39 -9.92
C GLY A 169 28.44 1.31 -9.89
N ARG A 170 28.31 0.58 -8.77
CA ARG A 170 27.20 -0.35 -8.52
C ARG A 170 25.89 0.42 -8.43
N LYS A 171 24.81 -0.14 -8.98
CA LYS A 171 23.49 0.50 -9.00
C LYS A 171 22.46 -0.36 -8.31
N TYR A 172 21.54 0.28 -7.62
CA TYR A 172 20.43 -0.39 -6.95
C TYR A 172 19.13 0.26 -7.37
N PHE A 173 18.15 -0.54 -7.77
CA PHE A 173 16.83 -0.07 -8.13
C PHE A 173 15.88 -0.18 -6.96
N VAL A 174 15.07 0.86 -6.79
CA VAL A 174 13.87 0.83 -5.95
C VAL A 174 12.71 1.30 -6.82
N LYS A 175 11.68 0.46 -6.98
CA LYS A 175 10.52 0.80 -7.81
C LYS A 175 9.24 0.53 -7.04
N MET A 176 8.38 1.54 -6.91
CA MET A 176 7.00 1.42 -6.45
C MET A 176 6.06 1.56 -7.65
N ILE A 177 5.23 0.55 -7.94
CA ILE A 177 4.30 0.53 -9.09
C ILE A 177 2.91 0.12 -8.60
N GLY A 178 1.88 0.84 -9.03
CA GLY A 178 0.49 0.57 -8.65
C GLY A 178 -0.48 1.62 -9.20
N PRO A 179 -1.73 1.65 -8.70
CA PRO A 179 -2.70 2.69 -9.03
C PRO A 179 -2.14 4.09 -8.85
N ARG A 180 -2.41 5.00 -9.78
CA ARG A 180 -1.83 6.36 -9.81
C ARG A 180 -2.02 7.11 -8.50
N SER A 181 -3.24 7.11 -7.95
CA SER A 181 -3.57 7.78 -6.68
C SER A 181 -2.70 7.29 -5.52
N LEU A 182 -2.42 5.99 -5.46
CA LEU A 182 -1.62 5.38 -4.40
C LEU A 182 -0.14 5.72 -4.54
N ILE A 183 0.35 5.87 -5.76
CA ILE A 183 1.70 6.35 -6.04
C ILE A 183 1.86 7.80 -5.62
N GLU A 184 0.91 8.65 -6.00
CA GLU A 184 0.91 10.07 -5.67
C GLU A 184 0.86 10.30 -4.15
N SER A 185 0.03 9.56 -3.43
CA SER A 185 -0.10 9.69 -1.96
C SER A 185 1.11 9.18 -1.18
N ASN A 186 1.93 8.31 -1.77
CA ASN A 186 3.14 7.76 -1.14
C ASN A 186 4.44 8.43 -1.60
N ARG A 187 4.36 9.47 -2.44
CA ARG A 187 5.53 10.18 -3.01
C ARG A 187 6.53 10.61 -1.96
N ASP A 188 6.07 11.27 -0.90
CA ASP A 188 6.97 11.83 0.13
C ASP A 188 7.58 10.72 0.99
N ALA A 189 6.81 9.70 1.34
CA ALA A 189 7.30 8.54 2.09
C ALA A 189 8.38 7.79 1.29
N PHE A 190 8.16 7.61 -0.01
CA PHE A 190 9.13 7.00 -0.91
C PHE A 190 10.41 7.84 -1.02
N LYS A 191 10.29 9.15 -1.27
CA LYS A 191 11.46 10.04 -1.37
C LYS A 191 12.26 10.09 -0.07
N LYS A 192 11.58 10.08 1.09
CA LYS A 192 12.24 10.00 2.40
C LYS A 192 13.01 8.69 2.57
N MET A 193 12.42 7.56 2.21
CA MET A 193 13.11 6.27 2.20
C MET A 193 14.36 6.32 1.32
N ILE A 194 14.28 6.88 0.10
CA ILE A 194 15.45 7.01 -0.78
C ILE A 194 16.54 7.91 -0.18
N ALA A 195 16.17 9.00 0.49
CA ALA A 195 17.13 9.91 1.12
C ALA A 195 17.94 9.24 2.25
N SER A 196 17.36 8.27 2.96
CA SER A 196 18.04 7.58 4.06
C SER A 196 19.29 6.78 3.67
N ILE A 197 19.53 6.55 2.37
CA ILE A 197 20.75 5.89 1.88
C ILE A 197 22.03 6.66 2.24
N GLY A 198 21.92 7.97 2.47
CA GLY A 198 23.04 8.85 2.81
C GLY A 198 23.19 9.13 4.29
N GLU A 199 22.36 8.52 5.15
CA GLU A 199 22.39 8.68 6.60
C GLU A 199 23.40 7.73 7.27
#